data_AF-A0A3P7Q4G1-F1
#
_entry.id   AF-A0A3P7Q4G1-F1
#
_cell.length_a   1.000
_cell.length_b   1.000
_cell.length_c   1.000
_cell.angle_alpha   90.00
_cell.angle_beta   90.00
_cell.angle_gamma   90.00
#
_symmetry.space_group_name_H-M   'P 1'
#
loop_
_entity.id
_entity.type
_entity.pdbx_description
1 polymer ?
#
loop_
_entity_poly.entity_id
_entity_poly.type
_entity_poly.pdbx_seq_one_letter_code
_entity_poly.pdbx_strand_id
1 'polypeptide(L)'
;MKNMVTGVVYPLAISFGAYKSKQAEDTSGAYLFKPELPSVPFPLSSQPKIRVVRSKLVDEVTTYHPNLVHTVRSYKTGNPVQLAIEVENILDLSFPNDNHEVVMRLSTGINNTNRVFFTDSNCLQVHFSFVYISAMQSIAYELYYTSSRRIYFTVNWFIRRVYYEKIPLQGNIYPMTCAAYIEAGGYRITLLSAQSLGFLAGEHPGEM
;
A
#
# COMPACT_ATOMS: atom_id res chain seq x y z
N MET A 1 3.44 13.24 -8.94
CA MET A 1 2.71 12.71 -10.10
C MET A 1 1.78 13.77 -10.69
N LYS A 2 1.84 14.02 -11.99
CA LYS A 2 0.89 14.93 -12.67
C LYS A 2 -0.18 14.11 -13.38
N ASN A 3 -1.45 14.37 -13.08
CA ASN A 3 -2.54 13.85 -13.89
C ASN A 3 -2.59 14.66 -15.19
N MET A 4 -2.36 14.01 -16.33
CA MET A 4 -2.26 14.70 -17.62
C MET A 4 -3.63 15.16 -18.16
N VAL A 5 -4.73 14.59 -17.67
CA VAL A 5 -6.10 14.99 -18.06
C VAL A 5 -6.54 16.21 -17.26
N THR A 6 -6.39 16.18 -15.93
CA THR A 6 -6.82 17.28 -15.06
C THR A 6 -5.77 18.38 -14.90
N GLY A 7 -4.52 18.10 -15.28
CA GLY A 7 -3.38 19.00 -15.09
C GLY A 7 -2.86 19.10 -13.65
N VAL A 8 -3.56 18.51 -12.68
CA VAL A 8 -3.24 18.59 -11.24
C VAL A 8 -2.00 17.76 -10.92
N VAL A 9 -1.12 18.33 -10.09
CA VAL A 9 0.08 17.66 -9.59
C VAL A 9 -0.14 17.23 -8.15
N TYR A 10 -0.01 15.94 -7.91
CA TYR A 10 -0.06 15.34 -6.57
C TYR A 10 1.37 14.97 -6.13
N PRO A 11 1.85 15.46 -4.97
CA PRO A 11 3.15 15.05 -4.47
C PRO A 11 3.10 13.57 -4.08
N LEU A 12 4.12 12.83 -4.49
CA LEU A 12 4.38 11.43 -4.15
C LEU A 12 5.88 11.26 -4.06
N ALA A 13 6.36 10.75 -2.94
CA ALA A 13 7.74 10.34 -2.72
C ALA A 13 7.77 8.87 -2.29
N ILE A 14 8.74 8.13 -2.80
CA ILE A 14 9.02 6.75 -2.38
C ILE A 14 10.29 6.78 -1.56
N SER A 15 10.25 6.20 -0.37
CA SER A 15 11.41 6.07 0.51
C SER A 15 11.50 4.66 1.07
N PHE A 16 12.70 4.27 1.50
CA PHE A 16 12.97 2.96 2.08
C PHE A 16 13.49 3.13 3.50
N GLY A 17 12.88 2.41 4.43
CA GLY A 17 13.27 2.32 5.83
C GLY A 17 13.52 0.87 6.24
N ALA A 18 14.01 0.69 7.45
CA ALA A 18 14.11 -0.61 8.09
C ALA A 18 13.70 -0.51 9.56
N TYR A 19 13.01 -1.55 10.03
CA TYR A 19 12.78 -1.78 11.45
C TYR A 19 13.78 -2.82 11.96
N LYS A 20 14.47 -2.51 13.06
CA LYS A 20 15.33 -3.49 13.73
C LYS A 20 14.47 -4.38 14.60
N SER A 21 14.81 -5.66 14.72
CA SER A 21 14.15 -6.51 15.70
C SER A 21 14.55 -6.10 17.13
N LYS A 22 13.58 -5.93 18.02
CA LYS A 22 13.85 -5.62 19.43
C LYS A 22 14.60 -6.79 20.09
N GLN A 23 15.77 -6.50 20.68
CA GLN A 23 16.52 -7.48 21.48
C GLN A 23 15.89 -7.61 22.88
N ALA A 24 14.95 -8.54 23.03
CA ALA A 24 14.26 -8.87 24.28
C ALA A 24 14.00 -10.39 24.35
N GLU A 25 13.41 -10.88 25.45
CA GLU A 25 13.02 -12.31 25.58
C GLU A 25 12.11 -12.76 24.43
N ASP A 26 11.23 -11.88 23.95
CA ASP A 26 10.47 -12.10 22.73
C ASP A 26 11.01 -11.25 21.57
N THR A 27 11.72 -11.88 20.64
CA THR A 27 12.22 -11.23 19.42
C THR A 27 11.21 -11.35 18.27
N SER A 28 11.47 -10.60 17.19
CA SER A 28 10.74 -10.82 15.93
C SER A 28 11.10 -12.18 15.33
N GLY A 29 10.23 -12.68 14.45
CA GLY A 29 10.43 -13.95 13.76
C GLY A 29 9.41 -14.12 12.65
N ALA A 30 9.23 -15.36 12.16
CA ALA A 30 8.36 -15.64 11.01
C ALA A 30 6.90 -15.18 11.18
N TYR A 31 6.40 -15.07 12.42
CA TYR A 31 5.01 -14.71 12.72
C TYR A 31 4.88 -13.39 13.48
N LEU A 32 5.87 -13.05 14.31
CA LEU A 32 5.80 -11.92 15.21
C LEU A 32 6.64 -10.77 14.68
N PHE A 33 5.98 -9.65 14.39
CA PHE A 33 6.64 -8.38 14.15
C PHE A 33 6.79 -7.62 15.47
N LYS A 34 8.04 -7.48 15.95
CA LYS A 34 8.38 -6.78 17.21
C LYS A 34 9.50 -5.78 16.96
N PRO A 35 9.21 -4.66 16.29
CA PRO A 35 10.22 -3.69 15.89
C PRO A 35 10.73 -2.88 17.08
N GLU A 36 11.99 -2.50 17.01
CA GLU A 36 12.53 -1.33 17.69
C GLU A 36 12.08 -0.07 16.93
N LEU A 37 11.57 0.91 17.67
CA LEU A 37 11.05 2.17 17.14
C LEU A 37 12.01 3.32 17.49
N PRO A 38 12.14 4.35 16.62
CA PRO A 38 11.49 4.51 15.31
C PRO A 38 12.19 3.69 14.20
N SER A 39 11.60 3.64 13.00
CA SER A 39 12.31 3.08 11.84
C SER A 39 13.59 3.86 11.54
N VAL A 40 14.62 3.14 11.10
CA VAL A 40 15.87 3.72 10.63
C VAL A 40 15.87 3.82 9.11
N PRO A 41 16.54 4.81 8.50
CA PRO A 41 16.71 4.85 7.05
C PRO A 41 17.39 3.56 6.55
N PHE A 42 16.86 2.99 5.46
CA PHE A 42 17.50 1.83 4.84
C PHE A 42 18.85 2.25 4.24
N PRO A 43 19.96 1.50 4.46
CA PRO A 43 21.29 1.90 4.03
C PRO A 43 21.41 1.84 2.51
N LEU A 44 21.03 2.93 1.85
CA LEU A 44 21.13 3.13 0.42
C LEU A 44 22.40 3.92 0.09
N SER A 45 23.06 3.58 -1.02
CA SER A 45 24.19 4.37 -1.54
C SER A 45 23.78 5.84 -1.73
N SER A 46 24.61 6.77 -1.26
CA SER A 46 24.39 8.22 -1.43
C SER A 46 24.51 8.66 -2.89
N GLN A 47 25.20 7.88 -3.72
CA GLN A 47 25.32 8.08 -5.16
C GLN A 47 25.00 6.76 -5.88
N PRO A 48 23.72 6.41 -6.07
CA PRO A 48 23.35 5.25 -6.86
C PRO A 48 23.69 5.45 -8.33
N LYS A 49 23.98 4.36 -9.04
CA LYS A 49 23.99 4.41 -10.50
C LYS A 49 22.54 4.52 -10.96
N ILE A 50 22.26 5.44 -11.88
CA ILE A 50 20.89 5.66 -12.38
C ILE A 50 20.88 5.35 -13.88
N ARG A 51 19.94 4.52 -14.32
CA ARG A 51 19.64 4.27 -15.73
C ARG A 51 18.29 4.87 -16.06
N VAL A 52 18.25 5.69 -17.10
CA VAL A 52 17.01 6.26 -17.64
C VAL A 52 16.83 5.72 -19.05
N VAL A 53 15.72 5.04 -19.29
CA VAL A 53 15.34 4.56 -20.62
C VAL A 53 14.10 5.33 -21.07
N ARG A 54 14.18 5.96 -22.25
CA ARG A 54 13.04 6.62 -22.89
C ARG A 54 12.77 5.97 -24.22
N SER A 55 11.55 5.49 -24.41
CA SER A 55 11.16 4.80 -25.64
C SER A 55 9.76 5.21 -26.10
N LYS A 56 9.30 4.66 -27.23
CA LYS A 56 7.92 4.86 -27.71
C LYS A 56 6.88 4.11 -26.87
N LEU A 57 7.28 3.05 -26.18
CA LEU A 57 6.37 2.16 -25.44
C LEU A 57 6.39 2.43 -23.94
N VAL A 58 7.57 2.68 -23.38
CA VAL A 58 7.81 2.82 -21.94
C VAL A 58 8.88 3.87 -21.65
N ASP A 59 8.67 4.65 -20.59
CA ASP A 59 9.72 5.39 -19.91
C ASP A 59 10.03 4.69 -18.58
N GLU A 60 11.31 4.41 -18.35
CA GLU A 60 11.79 3.68 -17.17
C GLU A 60 12.93 4.45 -16.50
N VAL A 61 12.92 4.47 -15.17
CA VAL A 61 14.02 4.92 -14.33
C VAL A 61 14.39 3.80 -13.38
N THR A 62 15.63 3.34 -13.44
CA THR A 62 16.18 2.34 -12.51
C THR A 62 17.32 2.95 -11.71
N THR A 63 17.26 2.82 -10.39
CA THR A 63 18.32 3.20 -9.46
C THR A 63 18.95 1.95 -8.86
N TYR A 64 20.27 1.83 -9.01
CA TYR A 64 21.05 0.69 -8.53
C TYR A 64 21.79 1.06 -7.24
N HIS A 65 21.35 0.47 -6.14
CA HIS A 65 22.07 0.41 -4.87
C HIS A 65 22.61 -1.02 -4.65
N PRO A 66 23.61 -1.23 -3.79
CA PRO A 66 24.16 -2.56 -3.53
C PRO A 66 23.13 -3.60 -3.06
N ASN A 67 22.15 -3.16 -2.28
CA ASN A 67 21.12 -3.97 -1.62
C ASN A 67 19.71 -3.77 -2.20
N LEU A 68 19.54 -2.84 -3.13
CA LEU A 68 18.24 -2.52 -3.72
C LEU A 68 18.40 -2.06 -5.17
N VAL A 69 17.73 -2.75 -6.08
CA VAL A 69 17.44 -2.23 -7.42
C VAL A 69 15.99 -1.80 -7.44
N HIS A 70 15.77 -0.49 -7.54
CA HIS A 70 14.44 0.11 -7.60
C HIS A 70 14.18 0.62 -9.01
N THR A 71 13.11 0.16 -9.62
CA THR A 71 12.71 0.52 -10.99
C THR A 71 11.29 1.10 -10.98
N VAL A 72 11.12 2.22 -11.67
CA VAL A 72 9.83 2.87 -11.90
C VAL A 72 9.56 2.93 -13.39
N ARG A 73 8.41 2.42 -13.84
CA ARG A 73 8.01 2.38 -15.24
C ARG A 73 6.69 3.12 -15.46
N SER A 74 6.63 3.89 -16.53
CA SER A 74 5.42 4.50 -17.05
C SER A 74 5.21 4.05 -18.49
N TYR A 75 4.13 3.31 -18.72
CA TYR A 75 3.77 2.79 -20.05
C TYR A 75 2.98 3.83 -20.83
N LYS A 76 3.40 4.08 -22.06
CA LYS A 76 2.76 5.04 -22.98
C LYS A 76 1.63 4.43 -23.79
N THR A 77 1.59 3.10 -23.85
CA THR A 77 0.64 2.31 -24.64
C THR A 77 0.22 1.07 -23.85
N GLY A 78 -1.01 0.61 -24.03
CA GLY A 78 -1.52 -0.62 -23.43
C GLY A 78 -2.45 -0.32 -22.26
N ASN A 79 -3.76 -0.37 -22.52
CA ASN A 79 -4.80 -0.30 -21.50
C ASN A 79 -4.96 -1.70 -20.87
N PRO A 80 -5.00 -1.86 -19.53
CA PRO A 80 -5.10 -0.82 -18.49
C PRO A 80 -3.77 -0.30 -17.92
N VAL A 81 -2.64 -0.89 -18.29
CA VAL A 81 -1.32 -0.61 -17.70
C VAL A 81 -0.91 0.88 -17.82
N GLN A 82 -1.29 1.56 -18.90
CA GLN A 82 -1.02 2.99 -19.11
C GLN A 82 -1.67 3.93 -18.06
N LEU A 83 -2.59 3.43 -17.23
CA LEU A 83 -3.31 4.22 -16.22
C LEU A 83 -2.55 4.31 -14.88
N ALA A 84 -1.48 3.54 -14.72
CA ALA A 84 -0.73 3.44 -13.47
C ALA A 84 0.78 3.58 -13.69
N ILE A 85 1.50 3.82 -12.60
CA ILE A 85 2.95 3.71 -12.54
C ILE A 85 3.27 2.35 -11.96
N GLU A 86 4.12 1.59 -12.65
CA GLU A 86 4.64 0.33 -12.14
C GLU A 86 5.91 0.60 -11.32
N VAL A 87 6.01 -0.06 -10.17
CA VAL A 87 7.19 -0.03 -9.31
C VAL A 87 7.66 -1.45 -9.10
N GLU A 88 8.93 -1.70 -9.36
CA GLU A 88 9.61 -2.98 -9.16
C GLU A 88 10.77 -2.78 -8.19
N ASN A 89 10.81 -3.61 -7.15
CA ASN A 89 11.87 -3.59 -6.15
C ASN A 89 12.53 -4.97 -6.12
N ILE A 90 13.81 -5.04 -6.46
CA ILE A 90 14.64 -6.23 -6.25
C ILE A 90 15.51 -5.93 -5.04
N LEU A 91 15.16 -6.56 -3.92
CA LEU A 91 15.78 -6.33 -2.63
C LEU A 91 16.66 -7.54 -2.25
N ASP A 92 17.91 -7.27 -1.89
CA ASP A 92 18.82 -8.26 -1.33
C ASP A 92 18.86 -8.13 0.18
N LEU A 93 18.22 -9.07 0.88
CA LEU A 93 18.16 -9.12 2.34
C LEU A 93 19.43 -9.68 2.99
N SER A 94 20.36 -10.25 2.21
CA SER A 94 21.64 -10.74 2.74
C SER A 94 22.59 -9.58 3.11
N PHE A 95 22.29 -8.36 2.68
CA PHE A 95 23.08 -7.19 3.01
C PHE A 95 22.31 -6.25 3.95
N PRO A 96 22.85 -5.86 5.11
CA PRO A 96 24.18 -6.15 5.69
C PRO A 96 24.27 -7.41 6.59
N ASN A 97 23.36 -8.40 6.47
CA ASN A 97 23.19 -9.54 7.40
C ASN A 97 22.65 -9.16 8.79
N ASP A 98 21.85 -8.09 8.86
CA ASP A 98 21.20 -7.69 10.10
C ASP A 98 19.74 -8.16 10.14
N ASN A 99 19.19 -8.37 11.35
CA ASN A 99 17.77 -8.68 11.58
C ASN A 99 16.90 -7.43 11.36
N HIS A 100 16.80 -7.02 10.10
CA HIS A 100 16.07 -5.85 9.65
C HIS A 100 14.85 -6.24 8.81
N GLU A 101 13.72 -5.61 9.11
CA GLU A 101 12.52 -5.68 8.30
C GLU A 101 12.43 -4.42 7.44
N VAL A 102 12.63 -4.59 6.13
CA VAL A 102 12.67 -3.48 5.17
C VAL A 102 11.26 -3.04 4.82
N VAL A 103 11.02 -1.73 4.84
CA VAL A 103 9.74 -1.13 4.50
C VAL A 103 9.91 -0.13 3.36
N MET A 104 8.99 -0.17 2.40
CA MET A 104 8.80 0.89 1.42
C MET A 104 7.69 1.80 1.92
N ARG A 105 7.95 3.11 1.97
CA ARG A 105 6.99 4.12 2.39
C ARG A 105 6.65 5.05 1.23
N LEU A 106 5.37 5.28 1.01
CA LEU A 106 4.84 6.25 0.07
C LEU A 106 4.35 7.48 0.85
N SER A 107 5.05 8.60 0.71
CA SER A 107 4.64 9.87 1.31
C SER A 107 3.91 10.72 0.25
N THR A 108 2.67 11.10 0.55
CA THR A 108 1.76 11.77 -0.38
C THR A 108 1.22 13.08 0.16
N GLY A 109 0.58 13.88 -0.70
CA GLY A 109 -0.16 15.07 -0.27
C GLY A 109 -1.60 14.80 0.20
N ILE A 110 -2.02 13.53 0.31
CA ILE A 110 -3.37 13.19 0.75
C ILE A 110 -3.48 13.47 2.25
N ASN A 111 -4.45 14.28 2.64
CA ASN A 111 -4.64 14.65 4.04
C ASN A 111 -5.76 13.82 4.70
N ASN A 112 -5.50 12.54 4.99
CA ASN A 112 -6.41 11.67 5.74
C ASN A 112 -6.24 11.87 7.26
N THR A 113 -6.62 13.04 7.79
CA THR A 113 -6.49 13.38 9.22
C THR A 113 -7.22 12.43 10.17
N ASN A 114 -8.25 11.75 9.66
CA ASN A 114 -8.98 10.70 10.36
C ASN A 114 -8.20 9.39 10.50
N ARG A 115 -6.97 9.32 9.94
CA ARG A 115 -6.07 8.16 9.89
C ARG A 115 -6.75 6.89 9.38
N VAL A 116 -7.69 7.08 8.45
CA VAL A 116 -8.40 5.99 7.78
C VAL A 116 -7.60 5.54 6.58
N PHE A 117 -7.55 4.23 6.41
CA PHE A 117 -7.01 3.57 5.24
C PHE A 117 -7.78 2.28 4.95
N PHE A 118 -7.51 1.67 3.81
CA PHE A 118 -8.27 0.53 3.33
C PHE A 118 -7.33 -0.55 2.85
N THR A 119 -7.56 -1.79 3.28
CA THR A 119 -6.83 -2.97 2.82
C THR A 119 -7.81 -3.98 2.25
N ASP A 120 -7.38 -4.72 1.24
CA ASP A 120 -8.18 -5.81 0.72
C ASP A 120 -8.30 -6.98 1.72
N SER A 121 -9.16 -7.94 1.39
CA SER A 121 -9.26 -9.22 2.09
C SER A 121 -9.22 -10.33 1.05
N ASN A 122 -8.05 -10.94 0.85
CA ASN A 122 -7.82 -12.03 -0.10
C ASN A 122 -8.17 -11.67 -1.55
N CYS A 123 -8.02 -10.40 -1.94
CA CYS A 123 -8.34 -9.89 -3.29
C CYS A 123 -9.78 -10.09 -3.77
N LEU A 124 -10.63 -10.59 -2.89
CA LEU A 124 -11.99 -10.98 -3.18
C LEU A 124 -12.71 -11.07 -1.85
N GLN A 125 -13.60 -10.11 -1.59
CA GLN A 125 -14.44 -10.18 -0.39
C GLN A 125 -15.92 -10.14 -0.77
N VAL A 126 -16.58 -11.27 -0.50
CA VAL A 126 -18.02 -11.36 -0.33
C VAL A 126 -18.28 -11.27 1.16
N HIS A 127 -18.80 -10.14 1.64
CA HIS A 127 -19.15 -9.96 3.05
C HIS A 127 -20.67 -10.06 3.22
N PHE A 128 -21.12 -11.00 4.04
CA PHE A 128 -22.53 -11.16 4.38
C PHE A 128 -22.86 -10.27 5.58
N SER A 129 -23.42 -9.09 5.33
CA SER A 129 -24.03 -8.28 6.39
C SER A 129 -25.53 -8.19 6.17
N PHE A 130 -26.31 -8.65 7.15
CA PHE A 130 -27.74 -8.32 7.24
C PHE A 130 -27.86 -6.86 7.68
N VAL A 131 -27.95 -5.94 6.72
CA VAL A 131 -28.18 -4.52 6.98
C VAL A 131 -29.49 -4.11 6.33
N TYR A 132 -30.40 -3.54 7.12
CA TYR A 132 -31.50 -2.73 6.60
C TYR A 132 -30.87 -1.50 5.93
N ILE A 133 -30.79 -1.51 4.60
CA ILE A 133 -30.15 -0.44 3.84
C ILE A 133 -31.03 0.81 3.94
N SER A 134 -30.60 1.79 4.74
CA SER A 134 -30.91 3.19 4.49
C SER A 134 -29.67 3.80 3.81
N ALA A 135 -29.79 3.98 2.50
CA ALA A 135 -28.96 4.77 1.59
C ALA A 135 -27.49 5.02 2.00
N MET A 136 -26.56 4.18 1.51
CA MET A 136 -25.19 4.62 1.21
C MET A 136 -24.52 3.75 0.14
N GLN A 137 -24.25 4.39 -1.00
CA GLN A 137 -23.19 4.20 -2.01
C GLN A 137 -22.33 2.91 -1.93
N SER A 138 -22.96 1.75 -2.06
CA SER A 138 -22.30 0.45 -2.24
C SER A 138 -22.97 -0.27 -3.41
N ILE A 139 -22.21 -0.98 -4.25
CA ILE A 139 -22.78 -1.86 -5.28
C ILE A 139 -23.37 -3.08 -4.56
N ALA A 140 -24.67 -3.05 -4.30
CA ALA A 140 -25.41 -4.19 -3.78
C ALA A 140 -25.90 -5.04 -4.97
N TYR A 141 -25.68 -6.36 -4.89
CA TYR A 141 -26.31 -7.30 -5.81
C TYR A 141 -27.58 -7.87 -5.13
N GLU A 142 -28.71 -7.83 -5.82
CA GLU A 142 -30.00 -8.38 -5.35
C GLU A 142 -30.17 -9.80 -5.89
N LEU A 143 -30.32 -10.80 -5.01
CA LEU A 143 -30.76 -12.14 -5.38
C LEU A 143 -32.10 -12.41 -4.69
N TYR A 144 -33.13 -12.66 -5.48
CA TYR A 144 -34.47 -12.98 -4.98
C TYR A 144 -34.50 -14.43 -4.46
N TYR A 145 -34.70 -14.62 -3.16
CA TYR A 145 -35.08 -15.93 -2.63
C TYR A 145 -36.34 -15.81 -1.77
N THR A 146 -37.45 -16.26 -2.36
CA THR A 146 -38.80 -16.45 -1.81
C THR A 146 -39.54 -15.23 -1.25
N SER A 147 -40.87 -15.32 -1.34
CA SER A 147 -41.91 -14.26 -1.36
C SER A 147 -41.97 -13.25 -0.19
N SER A 148 -40.99 -13.21 0.73
CA SER A 148 -41.08 -12.31 1.89
C SER A 148 -39.76 -11.87 2.53
N ARG A 149 -38.58 -12.28 2.04
CA ARG A 149 -37.28 -11.82 2.56
C ARG A 149 -36.31 -11.47 1.44
N ARG A 150 -36.09 -10.16 1.23
CA ARG A 150 -35.01 -9.68 0.36
C ARG A 150 -33.69 -9.74 1.13
N ILE A 151 -32.68 -10.40 0.56
CA ILE A 151 -31.31 -10.42 1.07
C ILE A 151 -30.47 -9.57 0.13
N TYR A 152 -29.78 -8.57 0.68
CA TYR A 152 -28.85 -7.73 -0.06
C TYR A 152 -27.43 -8.19 0.20
N PHE A 153 -26.66 -8.42 -0.86
CA PHE A 153 -25.24 -8.75 -0.76
C PHE A 153 -24.43 -7.51 -1.11
N THR A 154 -23.64 -7.00 -0.17
CA THR A 154 -22.66 -5.95 -0.45
C THR A 154 -21.32 -6.61 -0.75
N VAL A 155 -20.83 -6.48 -1.98
CA VAL A 155 -19.46 -6.85 -2.33
C VAL A 155 -18.59 -5.62 -2.08
N ASN A 156 -17.99 -5.55 -0.90
CA ASN A 156 -16.99 -4.53 -0.62
C ASN A 156 -15.61 -5.18 -0.68
N TRP A 157 -14.82 -4.79 -1.68
CA TRP A 157 -13.49 -5.32 -1.97
C TRP A 157 -12.45 -4.92 -0.93
N PHE A 158 -12.75 -3.91 -0.10
CA PHE A 158 -11.82 -3.34 0.86
C PHE A 158 -12.43 -3.18 2.25
N ILE A 159 -11.64 -3.48 3.26
CA ILE A 159 -11.97 -3.29 4.67
C ILE A 159 -11.42 -1.95 5.13
N ARG A 160 -12.29 -1.14 5.74
CA ARG A 160 -11.91 0.12 6.38
C ARG A 160 -11.09 -0.15 7.64
N ARG A 161 -9.88 0.40 7.70
CA ARG A 161 -8.97 0.37 8.85
C ARG A 161 -8.81 1.79 9.41
N VAL A 162 -8.42 1.88 10.68
CA VAL A 162 -8.12 3.13 11.37
C VAL A 162 -6.86 2.91 12.18
N TYR A 163 -5.87 3.80 12.05
CA TYR A 163 -4.70 3.76 12.90
C TYR A 163 -5.06 4.17 14.33
N TYR A 164 -4.62 3.39 15.31
CA TYR A 164 -4.84 3.65 16.73
C TYR A 164 -3.51 3.81 17.47
N GLU A 165 -3.31 4.95 18.13
CA GLU A 165 -2.12 5.20 18.97
C GLU A 165 -2.13 4.39 20.28
N LYS A 166 -3.32 3.96 20.73
CA LYS A 166 -3.48 3.16 21.95
C LYS A 166 -2.94 1.73 21.83
N ILE A 167 -2.65 1.26 20.62
CA ILE A 167 -2.03 -0.04 20.36
C ILE A 167 -0.66 0.20 19.72
N PRO A 168 0.30 -0.71 19.92
CA PRO A 168 1.65 -0.53 19.37
C PRO A 168 1.63 -0.64 17.84
N LEU A 169 2.72 -0.20 17.17
CA LEU A 169 2.82 -0.14 15.70
C LEU A 169 2.40 -1.46 15.03
N GLN A 170 2.90 -2.59 15.53
CA GLN A 170 2.59 -3.91 14.98
C GLN A 170 1.10 -4.28 15.05
N GLY A 171 0.33 -3.66 15.96
CA GLY A 171 -1.13 -3.82 16.04
C GLY A 171 -1.89 -3.06 14.95
N ASN A 172 -1.22 -2.16 14.22
CA ASN A 172 -1.79 -1.37 13.13
C ASN A 172 -1.38 -1.91 11.74
N ILE A 173 -0.65 -3.02 11.67
CA ILE A 173 -0.28 -3.67 10.40
C ILE A 173 -1.37 -4.68 10.01
N TYR A 174 -1.79 -4.62 8.76
CA TYR A 174 -2.80 -5.50 8.19
C TYR A 174 -2.28 -6.18 6.93
N PRO A 175 -2.80 -7.37 6.57
CA PRO A 175 -2.47 -7.99 5.30
C PRO A 175 -2.98 -7.15 4.13
N MET A 176 -2.12 -6.92 3.15
CA MET A 176 -2.47 -6.45 1.81
C MET A 176 -2.15 -7.59 0.86
N THR A 177 -3.17 -8.28 0.36
CA THR A 177 -2.95 -9.44 -0.52
C THR A 177 -2.84 -9.03 -1.99
N CYS A 178 -3.44 -7.91 -2.39
CA CYS A 178 -3.22 -7.28 -3.69
C CYS A 178 -3.45 -5.78 -3.74
N ALA A 179 -4.14 -5.17 -2.78
CA ALA A 179 -4.42 -3.75 -2.85
C ALA A 179 -4.65 -3.08 -1.50
N ALA A 180 -4.15 -1.87 -1.37
CA ALA A 180 -4.49 -0.98 -0.29
C ALA A 180 -4.56 0.47 -0.80
N TYR A 181 -5.32 1.31 -0.11
CA TYR A 181 -5.42 2.73 -0.48
C TYR A 181 -5.66 3.65 0.72
N ILE A 182 -5.26 4.91 0.52
CA ILE A 182 -5.67 6.05 1.34
C ILE A 182 -6.41 7.05 0.46
N GLU A 183 -7.36 7.76 1.06
CA GLU A 183 -8.14 8.77 0.35
C GLU A 183 -8.55 9.92 1.26
N ALA A 184 -8.62 11.13 0.68
CA ALA A 184 -9.15 12.31 1.32
C ALA A 184 -9.53 13.35 0.25
N GLY A 185 -10.54 14.18 0.53
CA GLY A 185 -10.86 15.35 -0.30
C GLY A 185 -11.18 15.05 -1.77
N GLY A 186 -11.71 13.86 -2.08
CA GLY A 186 -12.03 13.45 -3.45
C GLY A 186 -10.87 12.83 -4.24
N TYR A 187 -9.71 12.63 -3.61
CA TYR A 187 -8.54 12.00 -4.22
C TYR A 187 -8.18 10.71 -3.50
N ARG A 188 -7.75 9.70 -4.28
CA ARG A 188 -7.33 8.39 -3.80
C ARG A 188 -5.98 8.02 -4.42
N ILE A 189 -5.09 7.47 -3.61
CA ILE A 189 -3.92 6.74 -4.10
C ILE A 189 -4.08 5.28 -3.73
N THR A 190 -3.96 4.41 -4.72
CA THR A 190 -4.09 2.95 -4.54
C THR A 190 -2.74 2.32 -4.87
N LEU A 191 -2.23 1.53 -3.94
CA LEU A 191 -1.09 0.64 -4.17
C LEU A 191 -1.65 -0.74 -4.53
N LEU A 192 -1.23 -1.24 -5.69
CA LEU A 192 -1.48 -2.62 -6.10
C LEU A 192 -0.20 -3.42 -5.88
N SER A 193 -0.34 -4.66 -5.44
CA SER A 193 0.77 -5.56 -5.19
C SER A 193 0.55 -6.88 -5.94
N ALA A 194 1.62 -7.40 -6.52
CA ALA A 194 1.63 -8.73 -7.15
C ALA A 194 1.85 -9.87 -6.14
N GLN A 195 2.10 -9.52 -4.88
CA GLN A 195 2.37 -10.45 -3.79
C GLN A 195 1.73 -9.96 -2.48
N SER A 196 1.42 -10.89 -1.58
CA SER A 196 0.89 -10.56 -0.25
C SER A 196 1.98 -9.96 0.64
N LEU A 197 1.70 -8.81 1.26
CA LEU A 197 2.63 -8.09 2.15
C LEU A 197 1.91 -7.56 3.39
N GLY A 198 2.68 -7.21 4.42
CA GLY A 198 2.20 -6.36 5.51
C GLY A 198 2.03 -4.92 5.03
N PHE A 199 0.93 -4.28 5.41
CA PHE A 199 0.61 -2.92 5.03
C PHE A 199 0.15 -2.12 6.25
N LEU A 200 0.58 -0.86 6.31
CA LEU A 200 0.17 0.08 7.33
C LEU A 200 0.09 1.47 6.72
N ALA A 201 -0.93 2.22 7.11
CA ALA A 201 -1.04 3.64 6.78
C ALA A 201 -1.58 4.41 7.98
N GLY A 202 -1.42 5.73 7.95
CA GLY A 202 -1.97 6.61 8.98
C GLY A 202 -1.18 6.66 10.29
N GLU A 203 0.03 6.09 10.36
CA GLU A 203 1.03 6.49 11.39
C GLU A 203 1.23 8.01 11.31
N HIS A 204 1.40 8.49 10.09
CA HIS A 204 1.32 9.90 9.72
C HIS A 204 0.28 10.10 8.60
N PRO A 205 -0.51 11.19 8.63
CA PRO A 205 -1.42 11.53 7.53
C PRO A 205 -0.67 11.65 6.20
N GLY A 206 -1.23 11.06 5.14
CA GLY A 206 -0.65 11.06 3.80
C GLY A 206 0.41 9.99 3.56
N GLU A 207 0.74 9.18 4.56
CA GLU A 207 1.72 8.11 4.46
C GLU A 207 1.08 6.72 4.51
N MET A 208 1.66 5.82 3.71
CA MET A 208 1.36 4.40 3.62
C MET A 208 2.61 3.58 3.32
#